data_AF-A0A6P8AR42-F1
#
_entry.id   AF-A0A6P8AR42-F1
#
_cell.length_a   1.000
_cell.length_b   1.000
_cell.length_c   1.000
_cell.angle_alpha   90.00
_cell.angle_beta   90.00
_cell.angle_gamma   90.00
#
_symmetry.space_group_name_H-M   'P 1'
#
loop_
_entity.id
_entity.type
_entity.pdbx_description
1 polymer ?
#
loop_
_entity_poly.entity_id
_entity_poly.type
_entity_poly.pdbx_seq_one_letter_code
_entity_poly.pdbx_strand_id
1 'polypeptide(L)'
;MTALPKISASVLTPTLLDKLVEKDETDINKVIRDLPPVKPITLPSRPSDAFGTLAFLPTEILIATASHLDVLTLTRLAQASMAWKDVVQFNPVYRDLITHVPEVLAALAATGMLAVHPAPALHHALRSWRCSSCNVHFGGYLFLPTAERACLSCLAENPALRVYDPQSVQQCFGLSDSQFARLPRLRVIRGSYKVGSYADARVGKSMVAVGAARKLSTGQLKPIEDFEWEDPRQLGVSGRTGSSGHHPPPGPNRRPPGAHMTMTLRTMRDAPVKPPGGDLTLRPRPRYRIDDYLAGVAVVRMPYLAGPQHRPADLDSGRLCRGCLVTQTHYRSGKLPGAVAAAMWPSDLVDGGKRAMEAITTRLWTRDGFAEHVRECYGARLLLRQWGVVEE
;
A
#
# COMPACT_ATOMS: atom_id res chain seq x y z
N MET A 1 27.49 8.08 24.63
CA MET A 1 26.76 7.98 23.34
C MET A 1 25.62 8.98 23.39
N THR A 2 25.87 10.22 22.99
CA THR A 2 24.88 11.31 23.09
C THR A 2 24.06 11.34 21.80
N ALA A 3 22.76 11.09 21.91
CA ALA A 3 21.81 11.44 20.86
C ALA A 3 21.99 12.93 20.51
N LEU A 4 21.92 13.28 19.22
CA LEU A 4 22.02 14.67 18.80
C LEU A 4 20.99 15.52 19.59
N PRO A 5 21.37 16.66 20.18
CA PRO A 5 20.50 17.44 21.06
C PRO A 5 19.28 17.91 20.27
N LYS A 6 18.05 17.56 20.68
CA LYS A 6 16.83 17.86 19.91
C LYS A 6 16.71 19.36 19.62
N ILE A 7 16.32 19.74 18.39
CA ILE A 7 16.07 21.14 18.03
C ILE A 7 14.91 21.67 18.88
N SER A 8 14.99 22.90 19.41
CA SER A 8 13.91 23.49 20.22
C SER A 8 12.62 23.71 19.42
N ALA A 9 11.45 23.53 20.05
CA ALA A 9 10.16 23.65 19.38
C ALA A 9 9.88 25.12 19.01
N SER A 10 10.36 26.04 19.83
CA SER A 10 10.24 27.48 19.61
C SER A 10 10.91 27.96 18.31
N VAL A 11 11.86 27.20 17.77
CA VAL A 11 12.57 27.52 16.53
C VAL A 11 11.75 27.10 15.30
N LEU A 12 10.89 26.09 15.42
CA LEU A 12 10.17 25.48 14.31
C LEU A 12 8.84 26.20 14.02
N THR A 13 8.94 27.38 13.42
CA THR A 13 7.75 28.12 12.96
C THR A 13 7.01 27.39 11.82
N PRO A 14 5.70 27.63 11.61
CA PRO A 14 4.94 26.99 10.54
C PRO A 14 5.52 27.20 9.14
N THR A 15 6.07 28.39 8.86
CA THR A 15 6.70 28.71 7.58
C THR A 15 8.00 27.92 7.38
N LEU A 16 8.75 27.68 8.45
CA LEU A 16 9.97 26.89 8.41
C LEU A 16 9.66 25.40 8.23
N LEU A 17 8.62 24.89 8.90
CA LEU A 17 8.14 23.53 8.69
C LEU A 17 7.72 23.31 7.24
N ASP A 18 6.98 24.24 6.63
CA ASP A 18 6.58 24.17 5.22
C ASP A 18 7.80 24.13 4.28
N LYS A 19 8.86 24.92 4.56
CA LYS A 19 10.13 24.86 3.81
C LYS A 19 10.86 23.51 3.92
N LEU A 20 10.62 22.74 4.97
CA LEU A 20 11.19 21.41 5.20
C LEU A 20 10.35 20.27 4.62
N VAL A 21 9.11 20.56 4.17
CA VAL A 21 8.30 19.59 3.46
C VAL A 21 8.90 19.34 2.08
N GLU A 22 9.14 18.07 1.78
CA GLU A 22 9.52 17.68 0.42
C GLU A 22 8.29 17.69 -0.48
N LYS A 23 8.39 18.40 -1.61
CA LYS A 23 7.30 18.58 -2.57
C LYS A 23 7.40 17.58 -3.71
N ASP A 24 8.61 17.13 -4.01
CA ASP A 24 8.83 16.13 -5.03
C ASP A 24 8.64 14.75 -4.45
N GLU A 25 7.47 14.20 -4.66
CA GLU A 25 7.14 12.86 -4.25
C GLU A 25 7.61 11.79 -5.28
N THR A 26 8.73 11.97 -6.00
CA THR A 26 9.28 11.06 -7.06
C THR A 26 9.10 9.54 -6.87
N ASP A 27 9.04 9.03 -5.64
CA ASP A 27 8.86 7.60 -5.33
C ASP A 27 7.41 7.09 -5.47
N ILE A 28 6.49 7.97 -5.84
CA ILE A 28 5.05 7.73 -5.98
C ILE A 28 4.62 6.95 -7.21
N ASN A 29 5.51 6.73 -8.16
CA ASN A 29 5.28 5.88 -9.33
C ASN A 29 5.05 4.39 -8.98
N LYS A 30 4.62 4.09 -7.75
CA LYS A 30 4.34 2.77 -7.18
C LYS A 30 2.88 2.62 -6.74
N VAL A 31 1.94 3.46 -7.18
CA VAL A 31 0.51 3.32 -6.80
C VAL A 31 -0.42 3.77 -7.93
N ILE A 32 -1.67 3.32 -7.89
CA ILE A 32 -2.74 3.78 -8.80
C ILE A 32 -2.97 5.28 -8.58
N ARG A 33 -2.96 6.04 -9.67
CA ARG A 33 -3.16 7.50 -9.72
C ARG A 33 -3.76 7.93 -11.05
N ASP A 34 -4.11 9.21 -11.12
CA ASP A 34 -4.49 9.91 -12.35
C ASP A 34 -5.67 9.24 -13.07
N LEU A 35 -6.54 8.59 -12.28
CA LEU A 35 -7.78 8.04 -12.79
C LEU A 35 -8.75 9.18 -13.08
N PRO A 36 -9.50 9.10 -14.19
CA PRO A 36 -10.54 10.06 -14.45
C PRO A 36 -11.53 10.07 -13.27
N PRO A 37 -11.97 11.24 -12.82
CA PRO A 37 -12.94 11.33 -11.73
C PRO A 37 -14.19 10.54 -12.10
N VAL A 38 -14.76 9.85 -11.11
CA VAL A 38 -16.05 9.17 -11.29
C VAL A 38 -17.08 10.25 -11.63
N LYS A 39 -17.66 10.18 -12.84
CA LYS A 39 -18.72 11.12 -13.23
C LYS A 39 -19.90 10.95 -12.27
N PRO A 40 -20.45 12.04 -11.71
CA PRO A 40 -21.69 11.96 -10.96
C PRO A 40 -22.75 11.37 -11.87
N ILE A 41 -23.41 10.30 -11.42
CA ILE A 41 -24.42 9.65 -12.22
C ILE A 41 -25.68 10.52 -12.16
N THR A 42 -26.08 11.05 -13.31
CA THR A 42 -27.32 11.79 -13.47
C THR A 42 -28.49 10.82 -13.57
N LEU A 43 -29.50 11.05 -12.72
CA LEU A 43 -30.72 10.26 -12.70
C LEU A 43 -31.70 10.71 -13.77
N PRO A 44 -32.29 9.80 -14.55
CA PRO A 44 -33.62 10.04 -15.10
C PRO A 44 -34.62 10.05 -13.94
N SER A 45 -35.33 11.16 -13.80
CA SER A 45 -36.37 11.35 -12.78
C SER A 45 -37.57 10.45 -13.12
N ARG A 46 -37.63 9.24 -12.57
CA ARG A 46 -38.86 8.44 -12.57
C ARG A 46 -39.61 8.64 -11.25
N PRO A 47 -40.93 8.90 -11.29
CA PRO A 47 -41.77 8.69 -10.13
C PRO A 47 -41.73 7.19 -9.82
N SER A 48 -41.28 6.83 -8.63
CA SER A 48 -41.17 5.45 -8.17
C SER A 48 -41.72 5.40 -6.75
N ASP A 49 -42.46 4.34 -6.42
CA ASP A 49 -42.91 4.03 -5.07
C ASP A 49 -41.72 4.15 -4.12
N ALA A 50 -41.86 4.92 -3.04
CA ALA A 50 -40.76 5.48 -2.24
C ALA A 50 -39.58 4.51 -2.04
N PHE A 51 -39.83 3.26 -1.65
CA PHE A 51 -38.82 2.22 -1.46
C PHE A 51 -39.07 0.93 -2.27
N GLY A 52 -39.98 0.96 -3.25
CA GLY A 52 -40.39 -0.21 -4.02
C GLY A 52 -40.89 -1.35 -3.14
N THR A 53 -40.45 -2.58 -3.41
CA THR A 53 -40.82 -3.77 -2.62
C THR A 53 -40.33 -3.75 -1.19
N LEU A 54 -39.45 -2.82 -0.80
CA LEU A 54 -38.96 -2.67 0.58
C LEU A 54 -39.80 -1.68 1.41
N ALA A 55 -40.87 -1.12 0.83
CA ALA A 55 -41.74 -0.16 1.52
C ALA A 55 -42.49 -0.74 2.73
N PHE A 56 -42.52 -2.07 2.90
CA PHE A 56 -43.08 -2.70 4.10
C PHE A 56 -42.14 -2.60 5.33
N LEU A 57 -40.87 -2.25 5.12
CA LEU A 57 -39.91 -2.07 6.21
C LEU A 57 -40.02 -0.67 6.80
N PRO A 58 -39.93 -0.52 8.14
CA PRO A 58 -39.80 0.79 8.77
C PRO A 58 -38.57 1.54 8.26
N THR A 59 -38.66 2.87 8.18
CA THR A 59 -37.58 3.73 7.67
C THR A 59 -36.28 3.55 8.45
N GLU A 60 -36.36 3.30 9.76
CA GLU A 60 -35.22 3.04 10.63
C GLU A 60 -34.44 1.79 10.19
N ILE A 61 -35.16 0.74 9.78
CA ILE A 61 -34.56 -0.50 9.28
C ILE A 61 -33.87 -0.26 7.94
N LEU A 62 -34.47 0.57 7.06
CA LEU A 62 -33.87 0.93 5.77
C LEU A 62 -32.58 1.74 5.97
N ILE A 63 -32.59 2.72 6.89
CA ILE A 63 -31.42 3.54 7.23
C ILE A 63 -30.32 2.68 7.87
N ALA A 64 -30.68 1.80 8.82
CA ALA A 64 -29.73 0.89 9.46
C ALA A 64 -29.11 -0.06 8.42
N THR A 65 -29.93 -0.62 7.53
CA THR A 65 -29.46 -1.49 6.44
C THR A 65 -28.48 -0.75 5.54
N ALA A 66 -28.83 0.47 5.09
CA ALA A 66 -27.96 1.30 4.26
C ALA A 66 -26.60 1.56 4.91
N SER A 67 -26.56 1.68 6.24
CA SER A 67 -25.32 1.91 7.00
C SER A 67 -24.33 0.74 6.95
N HIS A 68 -24.74 -0.44 6.48
CA HIS A 68 -23.88 -1.62 6.34
C HIS A 68 -23.54 -1.99 4.90
N LEU A 69 -24.03 -1.23 3.91
CA LEU A 69 -23.82 -1.54 2.49
C LEU A 69 -22.47 -1.02 1.97
N ASP A 70 -22.02 -1.62 0.88
CA ASP A 70 -20.87 -1.13 0.11
C ASP A 70 -21.24 0.11 -0.73
N VAL A 71 -20.21 0.82 -1.19
CA VAL A 71 -20.38 2.09 -1.92
C VAL A 71 -21.09 1.88 -3.27
N LEU A 72 -20.87 0.75 -3.94
CA LEU A 72 -21.54 0.47 -5.21
C LEU A 72 -23.04 0.26 -5.00
N THR A 73 -23.41 -0.54 -4.00
CA THR A 73 -24.81 -0.80 -3.65
C THR A 73 -25.51 0.48 -3.20
N LEU A 74 -24.89 1.30 -2.36
CA LEU A 74 -25.42 2.61 -1.99
C LEU A 74 -25.65 3.51 -3.21
N THR A 75 -24.69 3.56 -4.12
CA THR A 75 -24.81 4.38 -5.34
C THR A 75 -25.95 3.88 -6.24
N ARG A 76 -26.17 2.56 -6.33
CA ARG A 76 -27.29 1.96 -7.07
C ARG A 76 -28.64 2.22 -6.40
N LEU A 77 -28.71 2.14 -5.07
CA LEU A 77 -29.93 2.45 -4.33
C LEU A 77 -30.32 3.92 -4.52
N ALA A 78 -29.35 4.84 -4.43
CA ALA A 78 -29.59 6.26 -4.70
C ALA A 78 -30.15 6.50 -6.11
N GLN A 79 -29.95 5.57 -7.05
CA GLN A 79 -30.48 5.64 -8.41
C GLN A 79 -31.86 4.97 -8.59
N ALA A 80 -32.32 4.19 -7.63
CA ALA A 80 -33.54 3.41 -7.76
C ALA A 80 -34.81 4.21 -7.44
N SER A 81 -34.75 5.15 -6.50
CA SER A 81 -35.87 6.02 -6.12
C SER A 81 -35.38 7.32 -5.47
N MET A 82 -36.26 8.33 -5.39
CA MET A 82 -35.96 9.56 -4.65
C MET A 82 -35.82 9.34 -3.14
N ALA A 83 -36.60 8.45 -2.54
CA ALA A 83 -36.48 8.20 -1.10
C ALA A 83 -35.16 7.49 -0.75
N TRP A 84 -34.71 6.54 -1.59
CA TRP A 84 -33.38 5.95 -1.42
C TRP A 84 -32.27 6.96 -1.66
N LYS A 85 -32.44 7.86 -2.63
CA LYS A 85 -31.51 8.97 -2.85
C LYS A 85 -31.35 9.81 -1.58
N ASP A 86 -32.45 10.18 -0.93
CA ASP A 86 -32.41 10.94 0.31
C ASP A 86 -31.68 10.15 1.42
N VAL A 87 -32.05 8.88 1.65
CA VAL A 87 -31.39 8.01 2.64
C VAL A 87 -29.87 7.93 2.42
N VAL A 88 -29.43 7.77 1.17
CA VAL A 88 -28.01 7.66 0.83
C VAL A 88 -27.31 9.03 0.93
N GLN A 89 -27.95 10.13 0.53
CA GLN A 89 -27.38 11.47 0.61
C GLN A 89 -27.20 11.95 2.06
N PHE A 90 -28.10 11.55 2.96
CA PHE A 90 -28.01 11.84 4.38
C PHE A 90 -27.13 10.85 5.17
N ASN A 91 -26.64 9.79 4.52
CA ASN A 91 -25.69 8.86 5.15
C ASN A 91 -24.31 9.54 5.31
N PRO A 92 -23.82 9.75 6.56
CA PRO A 92 -22.59 10.50 6.80
C PRO A 92 -21.35 9.77 6.27
N VAL A 93 -21.34 8.43 6.35
CA VAL A 93 -20.25 7.60 5.84
C VAL A 93 -20.14 7.74 4.32
N TYR A 94 -21.27 7.62 3.61
CA TYR A 94 -21.29 7.79 2.16
C TYR A 94 -20.85 9.20 1.75
N ARG A 95 -21.39 10.23 2.43
CA ARG A 95 -21.06 11.63 2.16
C ARG A 95 -19.57 11.91 2.31
N ASP A 96 -18.96 11.45 3.40
CA ASP A 96 -17.54 11.65 3.63
C ASP A 96 -16.68 10.97 2.56
N LEU A 97 -17.02 9.74 2.17
CA LEU A 97 -16.27 9.00 1.16
C LEU A 97 -16.32 9.70 -0.20
N ILE A 98 -17.51 10.13 -0.63
CA ILE A 98 -17.68 10.82 -1.91
C ILE A 98 -17.02 12.20 -1.90
N THR A 99 -17.07 12.90 -0.77
CA THR A 99 -16.50 14.26 -0.64
C THR A 99 -14.97 14.24 -0.57
N HIS A 100 -14.40 13.33 0.23
CA HIS A 100 -13.00 13.43 0.64
C HIS A 100 -12.07 12.45 -0.08
N VAL A 101 -12.59 11.36 -0.66
CA VAL A 101 -11.76 10.34 -1.32
C VAL A 101 -12.29 9.85 -2.68
N PRO A 102 -12.72 10.74 -3.60
CA PRO A 102 -13.24 10.34 -4.91
C PRO A 102 -12.23 9.53 -5.74
N GLU A 103 -10.93 9.82 -5.64
CA GLU A 103 -9.87 9.07 -6.33
C GLU A 103 -9.75 7.63 -5.84
N VAL A 104 -9.95 7.40 -4.54
CA VAL A 104 -9.96 6.05 -3.95
C VAL A 104 -11.16 5.27 -4.47
N LEU A 105 -12.33 5.91 -4.54
CA LEU A 105 -13.53 5.29 -5.09
C LEU A 105 -13.37 4.99 -6.59
N ALA A 106 -12.71 5.87 -7.35
CA ALA A 106 -12.36 5.63 -8.74
C ALA A 106 -11.43 4.41 -8.88
N ALA A 107 -10.40 4.30 -8.03
CA ALA A 107 -9.50 3.16 -8.01
C ALA A 107 -10.21 1.85 -7.66
N LEU A 108 -11.08 1.87 -6.65
CA LEU A 108 -11.92 0.73 -6.30
C LEU A 108 -12.85 0.34 -7.45
N ALA A 109 -13.48 1.30 -8.13
CA ALA A 109 -14.34 1.03 -9.27
C ALA A 109 -13.56 0.40 -10.44
N ALA A 110 -12.44 1.02 -10.84
CA ALA A 110 -11.62 0.59 -11.97
C ALA A 110 -11.01 -0.81 -11.76
N THR A 111 -10.68 -1.14 -10.52
CA THR A 111 -10.14 -2.45 -10.12
C THR A 111 -11.20 -3.50 -9.80
N GLY A 112 -12.49 -3.16 -9.86
CA GLY A 112 -13.61 -4.05 -9.56
C GLY A 112 -13.84 -4.32 -8.07
N MET A 113 -13.29 -3.48 -7.19
CA MET A 113 -13.31 -3.62 -5.72
C MET A 113 -14.38 -2.79 -5.00
N LEU A 114 -15.16 -1.97 -5.73
CA LEU A 114 -16.11 -1.04 -5.11
C LEU A 114 -17.25 -1.71 -4.30
N ALA A 115 -17.57 -2.96 -4.63
CA ALA A 115 -18.59 -3.76 -3.92
C ALA A 115 -18.02 -4.76 -2.90
N VAL A 116 -16.70 -4.79 -2.73
CA VAL A 116 -16.05 -5.80 -1.88
C VAL A 116 -16.16 -5.44 -0.40
N HIS A 117 -16.03 -4.15 -0.08
CA HIS A 117 -15.93 -3.67 1.28
C HIS A 117 -17.17 -2.85 1.65
N PRO A 118 -17.74 -3.05 2.86
CA PRO A 118 -18.80 -2.19 3.34
C PRO A 118 -18.26 -0.77 3.50
N ALA A 119 -19.09 0.24 3.22
CA ALA A 119 -18.69 1.64 3.28
C ALA A 119 -18.09 2.04 4.66
N PRO A 120 -18.61 1.54 5.81
CA PRO A 120 -17.97 1.75 7.11
C PRO A 120 -16.52 1.27 7.22
N ALA A 121 -16.11 0.22 6.51
CA ALA A 121 -14.73 -0.25 6.54
C ALA A 121 -13.79 0.77 5.84
N LEU A 122 -14.22 1.29 4.69
CA LEU A 122 -13.49 2.36 3.99
C LEU A 122 -13.49 3.66 4.81
N HIS A 123 -14.59 3.98 5.49
CA HIS A 123 -14.66 5.14 6.37
C HIS A 123 -13.74 4.98 7.57
N HIS A 124 -13.70 3.82 8.21
CA HIS A 124 -12.74 3.54 9.27
C HIS A 124 -11.30 3.74 8.79
N ALA A 125 -10.96 3.29 7.58
CA ALA A 125 -9.67 3.56 6.96
C ALA A 125 -9.46 5.07 6.71
N LEU A 126 -10.46 5.84 6.31
CA LEU A 126 -10.35 7.31 6.18
C LEU A 126 -10.08 7.98 7.54
N ARG A 127 -10.64 7.43 8.62
CA ARG A 127 -10.61 7.97 9.98
C ARG A 127 -9.43 7.48 10.83
N SER A 128 -8.60 6.60 10.28
CA SER A 128 -7.36 6.15 10.92
C SER A 128 -6.16 6.74 10.18
N TRP A 129 -5.12 7.15 10.91
CA TRP A 129 -3.87 7.60 10.28
C TRP A 129 -2.79 6.50 10.28
N ARG A 130 -2.94 5.46 11.12
CA ARG A 130 -1.89 4.46 11.35
C ARG A 130 -1.90 3.39 10.27
N CYS A 131 -0.71 2.91 9.92
CA CYS A 131 -0.53 1.72 9.10
C CYS A 131 -1.02 0.47 9.85
N SER A 132 -1.90 -0.35 9.24
CA SER A 132 -2.45 -1.58 9.82
C SER A 132 -1.39 -2.65 10.08
N SER A 133 -0.27 -2.61 9.36
CA SER A 133 0.77 -3.62 9.43
C SER A 133 1.80 -3.34 10.52
N CYS A 134 2.38 -2.14 10.57
CA CYS A 134 3.39 -1.79 11.56
C CYS A 134 2.81 -1.10 12.80
N ASN A 135 1.66 -0.44 12.70
CA ASN A 135 1.06 0.40 13.75
C ASN A 135 1.94 1.58 14.22
N VAL A 136 3.10 1.81 13.60
CA VAL A 136 4.03 2.89 13.95
C VAL A 136 3.85 4.08 13.01
N HIS A 137 3.93 3.82 11.70
CA HIS A 137 4.04 4.87 10.69
C HIS A 137 2.67 5.31 10.16
N PHE A 138 2.64 6.51 9.56
CA PHE A 138 1.48 7.00 8.83
C PHE A 138 1.14 6.08 7.65
N GLY A 139 -0.06 5.53 7.65
CA GLY A 139 -0.58 4.65 6.61
C GLY A 139 -1.12 5.46 5.43
N GLY A 140 -0.31 6.22 4.73
CA GLY A 140 -0.81 7.14 3.68
C GLY A 140 -1.40 6.48 2.43
N TYR A 141 -1.55 5.16 2.40
CA TYR A 141 -2.02 4.41 1.25
C TYR A 141 -3.08 3.41 1.68
N LEU A 142 -4.04 3.13 0.81
CA LEU A 142 -5.03 2.09 0.98
C LEU A 142 -4.65 0.87 0.14
N PHE A 143 -4.53 -0.29 0.77
CA PHE A 143 -4.43 -1.57 0.06
C PHE A 143 -5.84 -2.04 -0.31
N LEU A 144 -6.18 -1.91 -1.59
CA LEU A 144 -7.54 -2.08 -2.12
C LEU A 144 -8.18 -3.44 -1.77
N PRO A 145 -7.45 -4.59 -1.82
CA PRO A 145 -8.05 -5.89 -1.55
C PRO A 145 -8.58 -6.09 -0.12
N THR A 146 -8.06 -5.36 0.87
CA THR A 146 -8.46 -5.51 2.28
C THR A 146 -9.04 -4.24 2.90
N ALA A 147 -9.09 -3.13 2.15
CA ALA A 147 -9.46 -1.80 2.66
C ALA A 147 -8.64 -1.38 3.90
N GLU A 148 -7.41 -1.87 4.02
CA GLU A 148 -6.51 -1.52 5.12
C GLU A 148 -5.51 -0.44 4.72
N ARG A 149 -5.21 0.48 5.64
CA ARG A 149 -4.15 1.47 5.44
C ARG A 149 -2.78 0.86 5.60
N ALA A 150 -1.82 1.26 4.76
CA ALA A 150 -0.43 0.85 4.89
C ALA A 150 0.53 2.01 4.62
N CYS A 151 1.69 2.00 5.27
CA CYS A 151 2.81 2.85 4.87
C CYS A 151 3.58 2.19 3.72
N LEU A 152 4.33 2.99 2.95
CA LEU A 152 5.05 2.47 1.78
C LEU A 152 6.09 1.40 2.14
N SER A 153 6.73 1.53 3.30
CA SER A 153 7.67 0.52 3.81
C SER A 153 6.99 -0.83 4.04
N CYS A 154 5.78 -0.85 4.63
CA CYS A 154 5.04 -2.09 4.81
C CYS A 154 4.53 -2.66 3.48
N LEU A 155 4.14 -1.82 2.52
CA LEU A 155 3.78 -2.30 1.18
C LEU A 155 4.95 -3.00 0.48
N ALA A 156 6.18 -2.50 0.67
CA ALA A 156 7.38 -3.14 0.12
C ALA A 156 7.78 -4.41 0.90
N GLU A 157 7.73 -4.36 2.23
CA GLU A 157 8.32 -5.35 3.13
C GLU A 157 7.35 -6.40 3.66
N ASN A 158 6.03 -6.23 3.57
CA ASN A 158 5.08 -7.20 4.09
C ASN A 158 4.48 -8.05 2.96
N PRO A 159 4.82 -9.35 2.84
CA PRO A 159 4.24 -10.21 1.82
C PRO A 159 2.71 -10.33 1.91
N ALA A 160 2.11 -10.11 3.08
CA ALA A 160 0.65 -10.12 3.23
C ALA A 160 -0.04 -8.96 2.46
N LEU A 161 0.69 -7.89 2.15
CA LEU A 161 0.20 -6.72 1.41
C LEU A 161 0.56 -6.79 -0.09
N ARG A 162 0.84 -7.99 -0.61
CA ARG A 162 1.12 -8.22 -2.03
C ARG A 162 -0.05 -8.90 -2.72
N VAL A 163 -0.10 -8.75 -4.03
CA VAL A 163 -1.05 -9.45 -4.90
C VAL A 163 -0.33 -10.33 -5.90
N TYR A 164 -0.89 -11.49 -6.21
CA TYR A 164 -0.38 -12.42 -7.21
C TYR A 164 -1.54 -13.05 -8.00
N ASP A 165 -1.20 -13.83 -9.01
CA ASP A 165 -2.21 -14.53 -9.81
C ASP A 165 -3.00 -15.53 -8.95
N PRO A 166 -4.31 -15.67 -9.20
CA PRO A 166 -5.22 -16.59 -8.52
C PRO A 166 -4.66 -18.00 -8.30
N GLN A 167 -4.13 -18.60 -9.37
CA GLN A 167 -3.74 -20.00 -9.38
C GLN A 167 -2.52 -20.24 -8.50
N SER A 168 -1.48 -19.41 -8.62
CA SER A 168 -0.28 -19.52 -7.79
C SER A 168 -0.59 -19.35 -6.31
N VAL A 169 -1.49 -18.42 -5.97
CA VAL A 169 -1.90 -18.20 -4.56
C VAL A 169 -2.71 -19.38 -4.04
N GLN A 170 -3.69 -19.87 -4.81
CA GLN A 170 -4.50 -21.03 -4.42
C GLN A 170 -3.63 -22.27 -4.18
N GLN A 171 -2.70 -22.55 -5.09
CA GLN A 171 -1.75 -23.67 -4.98
C GLN A 171 -0.78 -23.49 -3.81
N CYS A 172 -0.21 -22.29 -3.64
CA CYS A 172 0.76 -22.00 -2.58
C CYS A 172 0.20 -22.29 -1.18
N PHE A 173 -1.08 -21.94 -0.96
CA PHE A 173 -1.79 -22.08 0.30
C PHE A 173 -2.69 -23.31 0.39
N GLY A 174 -2.75 -24.15 -0.66
CA GLY A 174 -3.58 -25.35 -0.70
C GLY A 174 -5.06 -25.08 -0.42
N LEU A 175 -5.60 -23.97 -0.93
CA LEU A 175 -6.99 -23.57 -0.66
C LEU A 175 -7.96 -24.41 -1.50
N SER A 176 -9.05 -24.88 -0.87
CA SER A 176 -10.17 -25.48 -1.59
C SER A 176 -10.85 -24.43 -2.47
N ASP A 177 -11.60 -24.86 -3.50
CA ASP A 177 -12.35 -23.94 -4.36
C ASP A 177 -13.37 -23.10 -3.57
N SER A 178 -13.98 -23.67 -2.52
CA SER A 178 -14.90 -22.95 -1.64
C SER A 178 -14.21 -21.88 -0.77
N GLN A 179 -13.00 -22.15 -0.28
CA GLN A 179 -12.19 -21.14 0.41
C GLN A 179 -11.73 -20.07 -0.58
N PHE A 180 -11.30 -20.48 -1.76
CA PHE A 180 -10.76 -19.60 -2.79
C PHE A 180 -11.82 -18.64 -3.35
N ALA A 181 -13.06 -19.11 -3.51
CA ALA A 181 -14.19 -18.30 -3.97
C ALA A 181 -14.51 -17.11 -3.05
N ARG A 182 -14.09 -17.15 -1.77
CA ARG A 182 -14.28 -16.06 -0.80
C ARG A 182 -13.27 -14.92 -0.96
N LEU A 183 -12.22 -15.09 -1.75
CA LEU A 183 -11.18 -14.08 -1.92
C LEU A 183 -11.60 -13.01 -2.93
N PRO A 184 -11.49 -11.72 -2.57
CA PRO A 184 -11.67 -10.63 -3.52
C PRO A 184 -10.69 -10.72 -4.69
N ARG A 185 -11.21 -10.46 -5.90
CA ARG A 185 -10.45 -10.53 -7.16
C ARG A 185 -10.23 -9.14 -7.75
N LEU A 186 -9.05 -8.59 -7.51
CA LEU A 186 -8.65 -7.30 -8.03
C LEU A 186 -8.28 -7.42 -9.52
N ARG A 187 -8.82 -6.54 -10.37
CA ARG A 187 -8.37 -6.42 -11.76
C ARG A 187 -7.23 -5.42 -11.87
N VAL A 188 -6.14 -5.82 -12.53
CA VAL A 188 -5.04 -4.89 -12.83
C VAL A 188 -5.48 -3.92 -13.92
N ILE A 189 -5.29 -2.63 -13.66
CA ILE A 189 -5.57 -1.54 -14.61
C ILE A 189 -4.27 -0.99 -15.18
N ARG A 190 -4.34 -0.29 -16.31
CA ARG A 190 -3.18 0.40 -16.89
C ARG A 190 -2.76 1.56 -15.96
N GLY A 191 -1.47 1.77 -15.79
CA GLY A 191 -0.93 2.85 -14.96
C GLY A 191 0.59 2.91 -14.97
N SER A 192 1.13 4.01 -14.44
CA SER A 192 2.58 4.23 -14.33
C SER A 192 3.12 3.54 -13.07
N TYR A 193 3.26 2.21 -13.12
CA TYR A 193 3.86 1.43 -12.05
C TYR A 193 5.39 1.35 -12.22
N LYS A 194 6.15 1.29 -11.12
CA LYS A 194 7.63 1.21 -11.15
C LYS A 194 8.18 0.05 -11.97
N VAL A 195 7.34 -0.96 -12.16
CA VAL A 195 7.61 -2.21 -12.86
C VAL A 195 6.76 -2.29 -14.13
N GLY A 196 6.57 -1.16 -14.80
CA GLY A 196 5.66 -0.96 -15.93
C GLY A 196 5.63 -2.13 -16.91
N SER A 197 6.77 -2.64 -17.37
CA SER A 197 6.81 -3.81 -18.26
C SER A 197 6.16 -5.09 -17.69
N TYR A 198 6.35 -5.37 -16.40
CA TYR A 198 5.73 -6.51 -15.70
C TYR A 198 4.24 -6.26 -15.43
N ALA A 199 3.88 -5.07 -14.96
CA ALA A 199 2.50 -4.70 -14.65
C ALA A 199 1.63 -4.59 -15.92
N ASP A 200 2.18 -4.02 -17.01
CA ASP A 200 1.53 -3.88 -18.30
C ASP A 200 1.16 -5.23 -18.89
N ALA A 201 2.04 -6.24 -18.78
CA ALA A 201 1.78 -7.62 -19.19
C ALA A 201 0.69 -8.32 -18.35
N ARG A 202 0.20 -7.65 -17.31
CA ARG A 202 -0.86 -8.13 -16.42
C ARG A 202 -2.13 -7.29 -16.47
N VAL A 203 -2.18 -6.20 -17.24
CA VAL A 203 -3.40 -5.39 -17.42
C VAL A 203 -4.57 -6.29 -17.84
N GLY A 204 -5.72 -6.09 -17.20
CA GLY A 204 -6.93 -6.88 -17.38
C GLY A 204 -6.95 -8.22 -16.62
N LYS A 205 -5.81 -8.70 -16.11
CA LYS A 205 -5.76 -9.96 -15.35
C LYS A 205 -6.26 -9.77 -13.92
N SER A 206 -6.84 -10.83 -13.39
CA SER A 206 -7.26 -10.93 -11.99
C SER A 206 -6.05 -11.22 -11.11
N MET A 207 -6.05 -10.61 -9.92
CA MET A 207 -5.08 -10.81 -8.85
C MET A 207 -5.81 -11.02 -7.52
N VAL A 208 -5.15 -11.69 -6.57
CA VAL A 208 -5.66 -11.90 -5.22
C VAL A 208 -4.60 -11.56 -4.18
N ALA A 209 -5.05 -11.08 -3.01
CA ALA A 209 -4.15 -10.70 -1.92
C ALA A 209 -3.61 -11.92 -1.17
N VAL A 210 -2.29 -11.96 -0.99
CA VAL A 210 -1.60 -13.05 -0.27
C VAL A 210 -2.05 -13.13 1.18
N GLY A 211 -2.15 -11.99 1.87
CA GLY A 211 -2.57 -11.96 3.28
C GLY A 211 -3.98 -12.50 3.51
N ALA A 212 -4.90 -12.24 2.56
CA ALA A 212 -6.27 -12.76 2.64
C ALA A 212 -6.28 -14.29 2.46
N ALA A 213 -5.54 -14.80 1.48
CA ALA A 213 -5.37 -16.24 1.27
C ALA A 213 -4.72 -16.93 2.48
N ARG A 214 -3.68 -16.31 3.05
CA ARG A 214 -2.99 -16.80 4.25
C ARG A 214 -3.91 -16.91 5.45
N LYS A 215 -4.83 -15.97 5.65
CA LYS A 215 -5.83 -16.01 6.74
C LYS A 215 -6.83 -17.16 6.57
N LEU A 216 -7.09 -17.60 5.34
CA LEU A 216 -7.97 -18.74 5.05
C LEU A 216 -7.26 -20.10 5.10
N SER A 217 -5.92 -20.13 5.01
CA SER A 217 -5.17 -21.38 5.11
C SER A 217 -5.19 -21.88 6.56
N THR A 218 -5.93 -22.95 6.82
CA THR A 218 -6.12 -23.53 8.17
C THR A 218 -5.40 -24.87 8.36
N GLY A 219 -4.70 -25.38 7.34
CA GLY A 219 -4.04 -26.70 7.36
C GLY A 219 -2.53 -26.66 7.20
N GLN A 220 -1.89 -27.82 7.40
CA GLN A 220 -0.47 -28.01 7.11
C GLN A 220 -0.23 -27.89 5.59
N LEU A 221 0.59 -26.92 5.20
CA LEU A 221 0.95 -26.71 3.80
C LEU A 221 1.97 -27.75 3.36
N LYS A 222 1.77 -28.36 2.19
CA LYS A 222 2.78 -29.23 1.56
C LYS A 222 4.11 -28.46 1.42
N PRO A 223 5.28 -29.07 1.67
CA PRO A 223 6.57 -28.42 1.44
C PRO A 223 6.66 -27.80 0.04
N ILE A 224 7.34 -26.65 -0.08
CA ILE A 224 7.72 -26.15 -1.41
C ILE A 224 8.94 -26.95 -1.82
N GLU A 225 8.78 -27.80 -2.82
CA GLU A 225 9.89 -28.50 -3.45
C GLU A 225 10.87 -27.46 -4.02
N ASP A 226 12.15 -27.61 -3.65
CA ASP A 226 13.20 -26.87 -4.32
C ASP A 226 13.26 -27.37 -5.75
N PHE A 227 13.14 -26.45 -6.70
CA PHE A 227 13.43 -26.79 -8.08
C PHE A 227 14.95 -26.98 -8.15
N GLU A 228 15.41 -28.23 -8.09
CA GLU A 228 16.80 -28.58 -8.35
C GLU A 228 17.10 -28.16 -9.80
N TRP A 229 17.82 -27.05 -9.93
CA TRP A 229 18.40 -26.68 -11.20
C TRP A 229 19.58 -27.60 -11.45
N GLU A 230 19.39 -28.63 -12.24
CA GLU A 230 20.51 -29.36 -12.85
C GLU A 230 21.22 -28.40 -13.81
N ASP A 231 22.48 -28.07 -13.52
CA ASP A 231 23.31 -27.26 -14.40
C ASP A 231 23.40 -27.97 -15.76
N PRO A 232 23.02 -27.34 -16.89
CA PRO A 232 23.16 -27.93 -18.23
C PRO A 232 24.60 -28.33 -18.57
N ARG A 233 25.60 -27.86 -17.80
CA ARG A 233 27.00 -28.28 -17.91
C ARG A 233 27.31 -29.61 -17.22
N GLN A 234 26.45 -30.10 -16.32
CA GLN A 234 26.58 -31.39 -15.64
C GLN A 234 25.88 -32.52 -16.39
N LEU A 235 24.87 -32.20 -17.19
CA LEU A 235 24.30 -33.12 -18.17
C LEU A 235 25.23 -33.13 -19.38
N GLY A 236 26.16 -34.10 -19.43
CA GLY A 236 27.08 -34.32 -20.55
C GLY A 236 26.38 -34.70 -21.86
N VAL A 237 25.48 -33.85 -22.37
CA VAL A 237 24.77 -34.07 -23.63
C VAL A 237 25.63 -33.52 -24.76
N SER A 238 26.61 -34.32 -25.18
CA SER A 238 27.16 -34.22 -26.53
C SER A 238 26.09 -34.67 -27.51
N GLY A 239 25.32 -33.73 -28.08
CA GLY A 239 24.31 -34.04 -29.08
C GLY A 239 24.08 -32.86 -30.02
N ARG A 240 24.70 -32.90 -31.19
CA ARG A 240 24.39 -32.00 -32.30
C ARG A 240 22.97 -32.27 -32.79
N THR A 241 22.19 -31.20 -33.02
CA THR A 241 21.50 -30.84 -34.28
C THR A 241 20.28 -29.96 -33.99
N GLY A 242 20.04 -28.96 -34.86
CA GLY A 242 18.71 -28.35 -35.02
C GLY A 242 18.59 -26.87 -34.63
N SER A 243 18.56 -26.02 -35.66
CA SER A 243 18.28 -24.58 -35.64
C SER A 243 17.00 -24.19 -34.88
N SER A 244 17.09 -23.27 -33.92
CA SER A 244 16.14 -22.14 -33.74
C SER A 244 16.63 -21.13 -32.69
N GLY A 245 16.46 -19.83 -33.00
CA GLY A 245 16.42 -18.71 -32.06
C GLY A 245 17.59 -18.55 -31.08
N HIS A 246 18.63 -17.80 -31.46
CA HIS A 246 19.62 -17.30 -30.51
C HIS A 246 19.00 -16.31 -29.52
N HIS A 247 18.49 -16.81 -28.41
CA HIS A 247 18.48 -16.03 -27.17
C HIS A 247 19.89 -16.10 -26.57
N PRO A 248 20.51 -14.95 -26.23
CA PRO A 248 21.81 -14.97 -25.56
C PRO A 248 21.67 -15.75 -24.24
N PRO A 249 22.68 -16.53 -23.85
CA PRO A 249 22.65 -17.25 -22.58
C PRO A 249 22.38 -16.27 -21.44
N PRO A 250 21.57 -16.66 -20.43
CA PRO A 250 21.32 -15.80 -19.29
C PRO A 250 22.68 -15.39 -18.67
N GLY A 251 22.91 -14.08 -18.57
CA GLY A 251 24.12 -13.56 -17.94
C GLY A 251 24.27 -14.08 -16.50
N PRO A 252 25.48 -14.00 -15.91
CA PRO A 252 25.85 -14.68 -14.65
C PRO A 252 24.98 -14.32 -13.44
N ASN A 253 24.13 -13.30 -13.53
CA ASN A 253 23.25 -12.83 -12.46
C ASN A 253 21.76 -13.16 -12.65
N ARG A 254 21.35 -13.83 -13.75
CA ARG A 254 19.96 -14.23 -13.94
C ARG A 254 19.71 -15.59 -13.31
N ARG A 255 18.91 -15.60 -12.24
CA ARG A 255 18.43 -16.83 -11.59
C ARG A 255 17.57 -17.64 -12.59
N PRO A 256 17.67 -18.98 -12.58
CA PRO A 256 16.85 -19.80 -13.45
C PRO A 256 15.35 -19.60 -13.13
N PRO A 257 14.45 -19.75 -14.14
CA PRO A 257 13.01 -19.54 -13.95
C PRO A 257 12.40 -20.36 -12.80
N GLY A 258 12.87 -21.60 -12.59
CA GLY A 258 12.43 -22.47 -11.50
C GLY A 258 12.74 -21.91 -10.11
N ALA A 259 13.98 -21.43 -9.89
CA ALA A 259 14.38 -20.85 -8.61
C ALA A 259 13.57 -19.58 -8.27
N HIS A 260 13.28 -18.73 -9.26
CA HIS A 260 12.45 -17.55 -9.04
C HIS A 260 11.03 -17.91 -8.57
N MET A 261 10.42 -18.93 -9.16
CA MET A 261 9.10 -19.41 -8.77
C MET A 261 9.12 -19.95 -7.32
N THR A 262 10.06 -20.84 -7.00
CA THR A 262 10.24 -21.40 -5.64
C THR A 262 10.38 -20.29 -4.60
N MET A 263 11.24 -19.30 -4.87
CA MET A 263 11.44 -18.16 -3.97
C MET A 263 10.20 -17.25 -3.86
N THR A 264 9.39 -17.15 -4.92
CA THR A 264 8.13 -16.40 -4.91
C THR A 264 7.11 -17.08 -4.00
N LEU A 265 6.96 -18.40 -4.14
CA LEU A 265 6.11 -19.22 -3.27
C LEU A 265 6.56 -19.11 -1.80
N ARG A 266 7.88 -19.19 -1.53
CA ARG A 266 8.44 -19.03 -0.18
C ARG A 266 8.13 -17.65 0.39
N THR A 267 8.29 -16.60 -0.41
CA THR A 267 7.96 -15.23 -0.02
C THR A 267 6.48 -15.08 0.32
N MET A 268 5.57 -15.72 -0.43
CA MET A 268 4.14 -15.72 -0.10
C MET A 268 3.86 -16.41 1.23
N ARG A 269 4.52 -17.54 1.52
CA ARG A 269 4.31 -18.28 2.78
C ARG A 269 4.82 -17.55 4.03
N ASP A 270 5.79 -16.66 3.85
CA ASP A 270 6.25 -15.73 4.91
C ASP A 270 5.21 -14.66 5.26
N ALA A 271 4.10 -14.56 4.53
CA ALA A 271 3.04 -13.62 4.85
C ALA A 271 2.55 -13.86 6.30
N PRO A 272 2.64 -12.82 7.16
CA PRO A 272 2.18 -12.96 8.54
C PRO A 272 0.65 -13.01 8.58
N VAL A 273 0.10 -13.87 9.43
CA VAL A 273 -1.36 -13.98 9.65
C VAL A 273 -1.90 -12.76 10.40
N LYS A 274 -1.12 -12.26 11.38
CA LYS A 274 -1.42 -11.07 12.18
C LYS A 274 -0.49 -9.92 11.79
N PRO A 275 -0.89 -8.67 12.02
CA PRO A 275 0.00 -7.52 11.83
C PRO A 275 1.34 -7.72 12.57
N PRO A 276 2.48 -7.64 11.87
CA PRO A 276 3.78 -7.91 12.48
C PRO A 276 4.21 -6.86 13.51
N GLY A 277 3.58 -5.67 13.50
CA GLY A 277 3.93 -4.54 14.36
C GLY A 277 5.34 -4.01 14.09
N GLY A 278 5.66 -2.83 14.63
CA GLY A 278 7.00 -2.26 14.56
C GLY A 278 7.50 -1.99 13.13
N ASP A 279 8.69 -1.41 13.04
CA ASP A 279 9.26 -1.04 11.75
C ASP A 279 9.91 -2.23 11.04
N LEU A 280 9.30 -2.68 9.93
CA LEU A 280 9.78 -3.83 9.17
C LEU A 280 11.14 -3.60 8.51
N THR A 281 11.52 -2.34 8.28
CA THR A 281 12.82 -2.02 7.66
C THR A 281 13.97 -2.18 8.66
N LEU A 282 13.66 -2.24 9.97
CA LEU A 282 14.63 -2.45 11.05
C LEU A 282 14.75 -3.92 11.46
N ARG A 283 14.11 -4.83 10.74
CA ARG A 283 14.15 -6.27 11.00
C ARG A 283 15.02 -7.00 9.98
N PRO A 284 15.66 -8.12 10.35
CA PRO A 284 16.32 -9.00 9.39
C PRO A 284 15.35 -9.43 8.28
N ARG A 285 15.79 -9.35 7.02
CA ARG A 285 15.01 -9.77 5.85
C ARG A 285 15.41 -11.20 5.46
N PRO A 286 14.47 -12.11 5.16
CA PRO A 286 14.81 -13.45 4.69
C PRO A 286 15.67 -13.39 3.42
N ARG A 287 16.72 -14.23 3.36
CA ARG A 287 17.67 -14.25 2.23
C ARG A 287 17.00 -14.53 0.88
N TYR A 288 15.87 -15.24 0.89
CA TYR A 288 15.14 -15.60 -0.32
C TYR A 288 14.05 -14.60 -0.73
N ARG A 289 13.86 -13.50 -0.01
CA ARG A 289 12.75 -12.58 -0.28
C ARG A 289 12.93 -11.86 -1.62
N ILE A 290 12.00 -12.08 -2.55
CA ILE A 290 11.94 -11.37 -3.83
C ILE A 290 11.23 -10.02 -3.67
N ASP A 291 11.63 -9.04 -4.47
CA ASP A 291 10.96 -7.74 -4.56
C ASP A 291 9.56 -7.87 -5.20
N ASP A 292 8.67 -6.96 -4.84
CA ASP A 292 7.30 -7.00 -5.37
C ASP A 292 7.24 -6.40 -6.79
N TYR A 293 7.21 -7.27 -7.81
CA TYR A 293 7.05 -6.87 -9.21
C TYR A 293 5.62 -6.47 -9.59
N LEU A 294 4.69 -6.49 -8.65
CA LEU A 294 3.33 -5.97 -8.80
C LEU A 294 3.09 -4.82 -7.80
N ALA A 295 4.16 -4.24 -7.26
CA ALA A 295 4.08 -3.12 -6.34
C ALA A 295 3.26 -1.99 -6.97
N GLY A 296 2.14 -1.66 -6.32
CA GLY A 296 1.29 -0.54 -6.69
C GLY A 296 0.03 -0.84 -7.47
N VAL A 297 -0.09 -2.03 -8.08
CA VAL A 297 -1.28 -2.38 -8.87
C VAL A 297 -2.55 -2.53 -8.01
N ALA A 298 -2.39 -2.61 -6.70
CA ALA A 298 -3.45 -2.83 -5.71
C ALA A 298 -3.47 -1.74 -4.62
N VAL A 299 -2.82 -0.60 -4.86
CA VAL A 299 -2.61 0.44 -3.86
C VAL A 299 -3.01 1.79 -4.43
N VAL A 300 -3.69 2.60 -3.64
CA VAL A 300 -4.01 4.00 -3.97
C VAL A 300 -3.60 4.92 -2.81
N ARG A 301 -3.32 6.19 -3.11
CA ARG A 301 -3.12 7.21 -2.07
C ARG A 301 -4.44 7.43 -1.31
N MET A 302 -4.38 7.55 0.01
CA MET A 302 -5.56 7.87 0.80
C MET A 302 -5.22 8.89 1.90
N PRO A 303 -5.90 10.04 1.96
CA PRO A 303 -5.72 10.99 3.05
C PRO A 303 -6.28 10.43 4.36
N TYR A 304 -5.94 11.08 5.47
CA TYR A 304 -6.54 10.87 6.77
C TYR A 304 -7.46 12.04 7.08
N LEU A 305 -8.72 11.78 7.46
CA LEU A 305 -9.65 12.81 7.89
C LEU A 305 -9.61 12.94 9.42
N ALA A 306 -9.00 14.02 9.90
CA ALA A 306 -8.92 14.32 11.32
C ALA A 306 -10.23 14.90 11.86
N GLY A 307 -10.52 14.68 13.15
CA GLY A 307 -11.59 15.39 13.88
C GLY A 307 -13.03 15.06 13.48
N PRO A 308 -14.04 15.37 14.31
CA PRO A 308 -15.45 14.99 14.06
C PRO A 308 -16.18 15.90 13.05
N GLN A 309 -15.56 16.97 12.58
CA GLN A 309 -16.25 18.08 11.90
C GLN A 309 -16.34 17.92 10.37
N HIS A 310 -15.80 16.84 9.80
CA HIS A 310 -15.91 16.47 8.38
C HIS A 310 -15.50 17.56 7.38
N ARG A 311 -14.64 18.51 7.76
CA ARG A 311 -14.26 19.63 6.88
C ARG A 311 -13.07 19.24 6.00
N PRO A 312 -13.02 19.69 4.73
CA PRO A 312 -11.87 19.44 3.85
C PRO A 312 -10.53 19.93 4.42
N ALA A 313 -10.52 20.99 5.22
CA ALA A 313 -9.32 21.53 5.88
C ALA A 313 -8.68 20.53 6.87
N ASP A 314 -9.47 19.57 7.36
CA ASP A 314 -9.06 18.54 8.32
C ASP A 314 -8.42 17.32 7.62
N LEU A 315 -8.35 17.32 6.28
CA LEU A 315 -7.64 16.28 5.54
C LEU A 315 -6.13 16.42 5.69
N ASP A 316 -5.49 15.32 6.08
CA ASP A 316 -4.06 15.19 6.16
C ASP A 316 -3.58 14.14 5.15
N SER A 317 -2.95 14.61 4.09
CA SER A 317 -2.33 13.74 3.08
C SER A 317 -0.95 13.24 3.52
N GLY A 318 -0.44 13.65 4.68
CA GLY A 318 0.89 13.32 5.16
C GLY A 318 2.00 14.15 4.50
N ARG A 319 3.12 14.32 5.19
CA ARG A 319 4.29 15.10 4.73
C ARG A 319 5.54 14.26 4.63
N LEU A 320 6.30 14.46 3.56
CA LEU A 320 7.67 13.95 3.43
C LEU A 320 8.66 14.99 3.99
N CYS A 321 9.78 14.52 4.51
CA CYS A 321 10.82 15.37 5.08
C CYS A 321 11.98 15.55 4.10
N ARG A 322 12.24 16.79 3.68
CA ARG A 322 13.41 17.13 2.87
C ARG A 322 14.72 16.81 3.58
N GLY A 323 14.74 16.90 4.91
CA GLY A 323 15.85 16.45 5.74
C GLY A 323 16.14 14.94 5.64
N CYS A 324 15.13 14.10 5.45
CA CYS A 324 15.35 12.67 5.22
C CYS A 324 16.10 12.43 3.90
N LEU A 325 15.82 13.20 2.84
CA LEU A 325 16.56 13.11 1.58
C LEU A 325 18.02 13.50 1.75
N VAL A 326 18.30 14.59 2.48
CA VAL A 326 19.69 14.98 2.79
C VAL A 326 20.41 13.88 3.56
N THR A 327 19.75 13.28 4.55
CA THR A 327 20.30 12.13 5.29
C THR A 327 20.61 10.96 4.37
N GLN A 328 19.73 10.65 3.42
CA GLN A 328 19.95 9.61 2.41
C GLN A 328 21.12 9.93 1.48
N THR A 329 21.27 11.19 1.04
CA THR A 329 22.41 11.61 0.22
C THR A 329 23.72 11.43 0.98
N HIS A 330 23.78 11.82 2.26
CA HIS A 330 24.95 11.61 3.10
C HIS A 330 25.30 10.13 3.27
N TYR A 331 24.29 9.27 3.47
CA TYR A 331 24.49 7.82 3.53
C TYR A 331 25.07 7.29 2.21
N ARG A 332 24.47 7.63 1.07
CA ARG A 332 24.93 7.18 -0.25
C ARG A 332 26.34 7.65 -0.58
N SER A 333 26.76 8.81 -0.06
CA SER A 333 28.10 9.35 -0.25
C SER A 333 29.11 8.91 0.83
N GLY A 334 28.75 8.03 1.77
CA GLY A 334 29.62 7.62 2.88
C GLY A 334 29.93 8.73 3.89
N LYS A 335 29.16 9.83 3.90
CA LYS A 335 29.34 11.00 4.76
C LYS A 335 28.39 11.01 5.98
N LEU A 336 27.64 9.93 6.20
CA LEU A 336 26.76 9.82 7.36
C LEU A 336 27.60 9.47 8.60
N PRO A 337 27.59 10.27 9.67
CA PRO A 337 28.37 9.96 10.87
C PRO A 337 27.97 8.62 11.48
N GLY A 338 28.95 7.82 11.93
CA GLY A 338 28.71 6.48 12.48
C GLY A 338 27.76 6.47 13.68
N ALA A 339 27.84 7.48 14.55
CA ALA A 339 26.91 7.63 15.68
C ALA A 339 25.45 7.88 15.23
N VAL A 340 25.26 8.60 14.12
CA VAL A 340 23.93 8.82 13.54
C VAL A 340 23.41 7.54 12.92
N ALA A 341 24.25 6.82 12.15
CA ALA A 341 23.89 5.52 11.58
C ALA A 341 23.48 4.51 12.66
N ALA A 342 24.25 4.40 13.75
CA ALA A 342 23.98 3.50 14.87
C ALA A 342 22.68 3.83 15.63
N ALA A 343 22.23 5.08 15.60
CA ALA A 343 20.94 5.48 16.20
C ALA A 343 19.74 5.19 15.28
N MET A 344 19.97 5.02 13.98
CA MET A 344 18.90 4.87 12.98
C MET A 344 18.54 3.41 12.68
N TRP A 345 19.49 2.48 12.79
CA TRP A 345 19.22 1.06 12.59
C TRP A 345 20.15 0.15 13.41
N PRO A 346 19.72 -1.09 13.69
CA PRO A 346 20.56 -2.10 14.35
C PRO A 346 21.80 -2.48 13.52
N SER A 347 22.93 -2.70 14.20
CA SER A 347 24.21 -3.04 13.54
C SER A 347 24.26 -4.44 12.94
N ASP A 348 23.35 -5.33 13.33
CA ASP A 348 23.22 -6.70 12.84
C ASP A 348 22.45 -6.82 11.50
N LEU A 349 21.95 -5.70 10.96
CA LEU A 349 21.32 -5.70 9.64
C LEU A 349 22.36 -5.92 8.52
N VAL A 350 22.24 -7.07 7.85
CA VAL A 350 23.12 -7.52 6.75
C VAL A 350 23.17 -6.53 5.57
N ASP A 351 22.14 -5.68 5.40
CA ASP A 351 22.06 -4.69 4.32
C ASP A 351 22.69 -3.34 4.66
N GLY A 352 23.39 -3.23 5.80
CA GLY A 352 24.05 -1.99 6.23
C GLY A 352 23.08 -0.82 6.39
N GLY A 353 21.82 -1.10 6.74
CA GLY A 353 20.77 -0.09 6.93
C GLY A 353 20.16 0.44 5.63
N LYS A 354 20.50 -0.12 4.47
CA LYS A 354 20.03 0.37 3.16
C LYS A 354 18.51 0.50 3.10
N ARG A 355 17.76 -0.51 3.56
CA ARG A 355 16.28 -0.46 3.57
C ARG A 355 15.73 0.60 4.52
N ALA A 356 16.34 0.77 5.69
CA ALA A 356 15.96 1.83 6.62
C ALA A 356 16.15 3.20 5.95
N MET A 357 17.26 3.38 5.24
CA MET A 357 17.58 4.62 4.52
C MET A 357 16.69 4.90 3.30
N GLU A 358 16.24 3.88 2.59
CA GLU A 358 15.22 4.02 1.54
C GLU A 358 13.84 4.31 2.15
N ALA A 359 13.55 3.78 3.33
CA ALA A 359 12.27 3.98 3.99
C ALA A 359 12.10 5.41 4.52
N ILE A 360 13.12 6.02 5.13
CA ILE A 360 12.96 7.36 5.73
C ILE A 360 12.56 8.45 4.73
N THR A 361 12.93 8.29 3.45
CA THR A 361 12.60 9.27 2.39
C THR A 361 11.20 9.11 1.86
N THR A 362 10.54 8.00 2.17
CA THR A 362 9.17 7.70 1.74
C THR A 362 8.20 7.61 2.93
N ARG A 363 8.69 7.84 4.15
CA ARG A 363 7.88 7.92 5.37
C ARG A 363 7.15 9.23 5.42
N LEU A 364 5.84 9.10 5.51
CA LEU A 364 4.94 10.20 5.68
C LEU A 364 4.68 10.43 7.15
N TRP A 365 4.49 11.70 7.47
CA TRP A 365 4.20 12.15 8.82
C TRP A 365 2.85 12.87 8.83
N THR A 366 2.08 12.69 9.90
CA THR A 366 0.93 13.58 10.18
C THR A 366 1.41 15.02 10.34
N ARG A 367 0.50 15.99 10.33
CA ARG A 367 0.82 17.41 10.60
C ARG A 367 1.64 17.55 11.88
N ASP A 368 1.16 16.93 12.96
CA ASP A 368 1.77 17.03 14.28
C ASP A 368 3.06 16.20 14.39
N GLY A 369 3.04 14.96 13.87
CA GLY A 369 4.20 14.07 13.89
C GLY A 369 5.36 14.58 13.04
N PHE A 370 5.10 15.42 12.04
CA PHE A 370 6.16 16.01 11.22
C PHE A 370 7.03 16.98 12.02
N ALA A 371 6.41 17.83 12.84
CA ALA A 371 7.13 18.75 13.71
C ALA A 371 8.01 17.99 14.73
N GLU A 372 7.48 16.91 15.30
CA GLU A 372 8.24 16.03 16.19
C GLU A 372 9.44 15.39 15.48
N HIS A 373 9.23 14.85 14.28
CA HIS A 373 10.29 14.25 13.48
C HIS A 373 11.42 15.23 13.15
N VAL A 374 11.08 16.45 12.71
CA VAL A 374 12.08 17.46 12.32
C VAL A 374 13.05 17.77 13.45
N ARG A 375 12.60 17.72 14.71
CA ARG A 375 13.45 18.00 15.89
C ARG A 375 14.61 17.02 16.04
N GLU A 376 14.45 15.81 15.54
CA GLU A 376 15.39 14.70 15.65
C GLU A 376 16.06 14.36 14.31
N CYS A 377 15.57 14.91 13.20
CA CYS A 377 16.06 14.60 11.87
C CYS A 377 17.44 15.22 11.61
N TYR A 378 18.45 14.36 11.39
CA TYR A 378 19.82 14.75 11.06
C TYR A 378 19.89 15.72 9.88
N GLY A 379 19.32 15.34 8.73
CA GLY A 379 19.39 16.19 7.55
C GLY A 379 18.54 17.46 7.66
N ALA A 380 17.47 17.46 8.48
CA ALA A 380 16.73 18.70 8.74
C ALA A 380 17.60 19.69 9.51
N ARG A 381 18.37 19.22 10.50
CA ARG A 381 19.34 20.06 11.22
C ARG A 381 20.39 20.66 10.28
N LEU A 382 20.91 19.88 9.34
CA LEU A 382 21.88 20.39 8.36
C LEU A 382 21.29 21.52 7.50
N LEU A 383 20.05 21.36 7.04
CA LEU A 383 19.34 22.40 6.29
C LEU A 383 19.13 23.67 7.14
N LEU A 384 18.72 23.51 8.39
CA LEU A 384 18.50 24.63 9.30
C LEU A 384 19.79 25.40 9.60
N ARG A 385 20.92 24.70 9.76
CA ARG A 385 22.25 25.33 9.88
C ARG A 385 22.63 26.10 8.62
N GLN A 386 22.41 25.49 7.44
CA GLN A 386 22.66 26.14 6.16
C GLN A 386 21.84 27.43 5.99
N TRP A 387 20.64 27.49 6.60
CA TRP A 387 19.77 28.67 6.56
C TRP A 387 20.03 29.66 7.71
N GLY A 388 21.04 29.43 8.56
CA GLY A 388 21.36 30.30 9.69
C GLY A 388 20.32 30.29 10.82
N VAL A 389 19.51 29.24 10.93
CA VAL A 389 18.42 29.14 11.92
C VAL A 389 18.89 28.51 13.24
N VAL A 390 19.90 27.65 13.19
CA VAL A 390 20.46 26.95 14.35
C VAL A 390 21.98 27.04 14.28
N GLU A 391 22.63 27.33 15.41
CA GLU A 391 24.09 27.36 15.54
C GLU A 391 24.70 25.93 15.65
N GLU A 392 26.03 25.83 15.69
CA GLU A 392 26.76 24.54 15.68
C GLU A 392 26.39 23.59 16.82
#